data_AF-A0A962KAE8-F1
#
_entry.id   AF-A0A962KAE8-F1
#
_cell.length_a   1.000
_cell.length_b   1.000
_cell.length_c   1.000
_cell.angle_alpha   90.00
_cell.angle_beta   90.00
_cell.angle_gamma   90.00
#
_symmetry.space_group_name_H-M   'P 1'
#
loop_
_entity.id
_entity.type
_entity.pdbx_description
1 polymer ?
#
loop_
_entity_poly.entity_id
_entity_poly.type
_entity_poly.pdbx_seq_one_letter_code
_entity_poly.pdbx_strand_id
1 'polypeptide(L)'
;MSDTLEHSLRQIEQHKSGNYEVRTRHRDEHGRPRFVNRLIREDSPYLLQHAHNPVNWFGWGEEAFVEAVRGERPIFLSIGYSTCHWCHVMEAESFDNV
;
A
#
# COMPACT_ATOMS: atom_id res chain seq x y z
N MET A 1 4.27 -7.41 9.53
CA MET A 1 2.94 -7.88 9.10
C MET A 1 2.81 -9.33 9.57
N SER A 2 1.62 -9.82 9.95
CA SER A 2 1.45 -11.25 10.26
C SER A 2 1.43 -12.06 8.96
N ASP A 3 2.05 -13.25 8.95
CA ASP A 3 2.11 -14.13 7.79
C ASP A 3 0.71 -14.45 7.21
N THR A 4 -0.31 -14.58 8.08
CA THR A 4 -1.70 -14.80 7.66
C THR A 4 -2.27 -13.63 6.89
N LEU A 5 -1.96 -12.40 7.32
CA LEU A 5 -2.44 -11.20 6.63
C LEU A 5 -1.76 -11.07 5.28
N GLU A 6 -0.44 -11.29 5.21
CA GLU A 6 0.28 -11.24 3.94
C GLU A 6 -0.31 -12.21 2.92
N HIS A 7 -0.53 -13.46 3.34
CA HIS A 7 -1.14 -14.48 2.48
C HIS A 7 -2.51 -14.03 1.94
N SER A 8 -3.36 -13.48 2.80
CA SER A 8 -4.67 -12.93 2.40
C SER A 8 -4.55 -11.78 1.40
N LEU A 9 -3.62 -10.85 1.61
CA LEU A 9 -3.41 -9.72 0.68
C LEU A 9 -2.89 -10.20 -0.68
N ARG A 10 -2.01 -11.20 -0.70
CA ARG A 10 -1.51 -11.82 -1.94
C ARG A 10 -2.60 -12.55 -2.71
N GLN A 11 -3.53 -13.21 -2.03
CA GLN A 11 -4.70 -13.80 -2.71
C GLN A 11 -5.55 -12.72 -3.40
N ILE A 12 -5.77 -11.58 -2.75
CA ILE A 12 -6.52 -10.46 -3.35
C ILE A 12 -5.77 -9.89 -4.56
N GLU A 13 -4.46 -9.69 -4.45
CA GLU A 13 -3.59 -9.25 -5.55
C GLU A 13 -3.75 -10.14 -6.79
N GLN A 14 -3.73 -11.47 -6.61
CA GLN A 14 -3.87 -12.44 -7.70
C GLN A 14 -5.23 -12.36 -8.42
N HIS A 15 -6.26 -11.87 -7.73
CA HIS A 15 -7.61 -11.73 -8.27
C HIS A 15 -7.93 -10.32 -8.79
N LYS A 16 -7.01 -9.35 -8.63
CA LYS A 16 -7.19 -8.02 -9.23
C LYS A 16 -7.24 -8.14 -10.76
N SER A 17 -8.22 -7.47 -11.35
CA SER A 17 -8.48 -7.48 -12.78
C SER A 17 -8.70 -6.06 -13.31
N GLY A 18 -8.84 -5.90 -14.63
CA GLY A 18 -9.02 -4.59 -15.26
C GLY A 18 -7.71 -3.80 -15.37
N ASN A 19 -7.76 -2.50 -15.08
CA ASN A 19 -6.64 -1.57 -15.23
C ASN A 19 -5.66 -1.59 -14.04
N TYR A 20 -5.66 -2.65 -13.24
CA TYR A 20 -4.72 -2.80 -12.14
C TYR A 20 -3.32 -3.11 -12.69
N GLU A 21 -2.39 -2.18 -12.49
CA GLU A 21 -1.00 -2.31 -12.91
C GLU A 21 -0.09 -2.17 -11.69
N VAL A 22 0.80 -3.15 -11.51
CA VAL A 22 1.77 -3.10 -10.41
C VAL A 22 2.90 -2.13 -10.76
N ARG A 23 2.96 -1.01 -10.03
CA ARG A 23 3.97 0.04 -10.19
C ARG A 23 4.92 0.07 -9.00
N THR A 24 5.89 -0.83 -8.98
CA THR A 24 6.95 -0.82 -7.95
C THR A 24 8.31 -1.14 -8.54
N ARG A 25 9.34 -0.49 -7.99
CA ARG A 25 10.75 -0.83 -8.22
C ARG A 25 11.25 -1.95 -7.32
N HIS A 26 10.54 -2.25 -6.23
CA HIS A 26 10.94 -3.27 -5.25
C HIS A 26 10.46 -4.64 -5.71
N ARG A 27 11.32 -5.36 -6.43
CA ARG A 27 11.05 -6.73 -6.87
C ARG A 27 11.91 -7.74 -6.11
N ASP A 28 11.37 -8.93 -5.88
CA ASP A 28 12.12 -10.07 -5.35
C ASP A 28 12.94 -10.77 -6.45
N GLU A 29 13.66 -11.84 -6.07
CA GLU A 29 14.46 -12.67 -6.99
C GLU A 29 13.64 -13.37 -8.09
N HIS A 30 12.32 -13.40 -7.95
CA HIS A 30 11.37 -13.97 -8.91
C HIS A 30 10.61 -12.89 -9.70
N GLY A 31 10.98 -11.61 -9.55
CA GLY A 31 10.36 -10.49 -10.24
C GLY A 31 9.00 -10.05 -9.67
N ARG A 32 8.56 -10.60 -8.54
CA ARG A 32 7.28 -10.25 -7.89
C ARG A 32 7.44 -9.02 -7.00
N PRO A 33 6.37 -8.25 -6.74
CA PRO A 33 6.41 -7.11 -5.82
C PRO A 33 6.84 -7.56 -4.42
N ARG A 34 7.95 -7.02 -3.92
CA ARG A 34 8.50 -7.39 -2.60
C ARG A 34 7.54 -7.06 -1.46
N PHE A 35 6.85 -5.94 -1.55
CA PHE A 35 5.91 -5.47 -0.54
C PHE A 35 4.48 -5.62 -1.02
N VAL A 36 3.55 -5.84 -0.08
CA VAL A 36 2.11 -5.67 -0.29
C VAL A 36 1.52 -5.12 1.01
N ASN A 37 0.67 -4.11 0.89
CA ASN A 37 -0.05 -3.55 2.04
C ASN A 37 -1.57 -3.56 1.79
N ARG A 38 -2.33 -3.04 2.75
CA ARG A 38 -3.80 -3.16 2.76
C ARG A 38 -4.48 -2.38 1.64
N LEU A 39 -3.80 -1.41 1.02
CA LEU A 39 -4.36 -0.65 -0.08
C LEU A 39 -4.64 -1.51 -1.32
N ILE A 40 -4.12 -2.74 -1.38
CA ILE A 40 -4.52 -3.73 -2.40
C ILE A 40 -6.03 -4.06 -2.34
N ARG A 41 -6.71 -3.77 -1.22
CA ARG A 41 -8.17 -3.96 -1.09
C ARG A 41 -8.99 -2.84 -1.71
N GLU A 42 -8.37 -1.70 -1.99
CA GLU A 42 -9.06 -0.51 -2.50
C GLU A 42 -9.36 -0.62 -3.99
N ASP A 43 -10.33 0.16 -4.47
CA ASP A 43 -10.66 0.27 -5.90
C ASP A 43 -10.04 1.51 -6.55
N SER A 44 -9.67 2.51 -5.73
CA SER A 44 -9.07 3.76 -6.23
C SER A 44 -7.73 3.48 -6.92
N PRO A 45 -7.54 3.87 -8.19
CA PRO A 45 -6.26 3.72 -8.88
C PRO A 45 -5.12 4.45 -8.16
N TYR A 46 -5.41 5.58 -7.52
CA TYR A 46 -4.42 6.32 -6.74
C TYR A 46 -3.95 5.50 -5.53
N LEU A 47 -4.87 4.91 -4.77
CA LEU A 47 -4.50 4.10 -3.60
C LEU A 47 -3.79 2.80 -4.00
N LEU A 48 -4.24 2.16 -5.08
CA LEU A 48 -3.60 0.95 -5.62
C LEU A 48 -2.15 1.19 -6.08
N GLN A 49 -1.82 2.40 -6.56
CA GLN A 49 -0.44 2.76 -6.89
C GLN A 49 0.50 2.63 -5.68
N HIS A 50 0.00 2.85 -4.46
CA HIS A 50 0.78 2.75 -3.23
C HIS A 50 0.73 1.35 -2.56
N ALA A 51 0.02 0.38 -3.15
CA ALA A 51 -0.20 -0.95 -2.55
C ALA A 51 1.09 -1.76 -2.38
N HIS A 52 2.16 -1.39 -3.09
CA HIS A 52 3.45 -2.06 -3.08
C HIS A 52 4.59 -1.18 -2.55
N ASN A 53 4.26 -0.08 -1.88
CA ASN A 53 5.24 0.73 -1.19
C ASN A 53 5.74 -0.01 0.06
N PRO A 54 7.00 0.20 0.48
CA PRO A 54 7.54 -0.34 1.74
C PRO A 54 6.74 0.10 2.97
N VAL A 55 6.11 1.28 2.91
CA VAL A 55 5.20 1.76 3.95
C VAL A 55 3.97 0.86 4.03
N ASN A 56 3.68 0.33 5.22
CA ASN A 56 2.51 -0.51 5.47
C ASN A 56 1.24 0.36 5.60
N TRP A 57 0.76 0.88 4.48
CA TRP A 57 -0.43 1.73 4.41
C TRP A 57 -1.72 0.97 4.79
N PHE A 58 -2.66 1.75 5.33
CA PHE A 58 -4.04 1.36 5.60
C PHE A 58 -4.98 2.25 4.79
N GLY A 59 -6.09 1.70 4.31
CA GLY A 59 -7.23 2.52 3.88
C GLY A 59 -7.80 3.28 5.07
N TRP A 60 -8.49 4.38 4.80
CA TRP A 60 -9.18 5.12 5.87
C TRP A 60 -10.31 4.27 6.46
N GLY A 61 -10.24 3.96 7.74
CA GLY A 61 -11.25 3.15 8.41
C GLY A 61 -10.83 2.69 9.81
N GLU A 62 -11.75 2.01 10.49
CA GLU A 62 -11.60 1.58 11.88
C GLU A 62 -10.36 0.70 12.12
N GLU A 63 -9.99 -0.14 11.15
CA GLU A 63 -8.81 -1.02 11.25
C GLU A 63 -7.52 -0.23 11.59
N ALA A 64 -7.31 0.93 10.96
CA ALA A 64 -6.13 1.75 11.21
C ALA A 64 -6.09 2.32 12.63
N PHE A 65 -7.25 2.74 13.16
CA PHE A 65 -7.35 3.29 14.51
C PHE A 65 -7.20 2.21 15.57
N VAL A 66 -7.80 1.03 15.37
CA VAL A 66 -7.65 -0.11 16.28
C VAL A 66 -6.19 -0.55 16.38
N GLU A 67 -5.48 -0.63 15.25
CA GLU A 67 -4.05 -0.98 15.25
C GLU A 67 -3.18 0.12 15.88
N ALA A 68 -3.52 1.40 15.68
CA ALA A 68 -2.82 2.51 16.32
C ALA A 68 -2.95 2.49 17.85
N VAL A 69 -4.15 2.26 18.37
CA VAL A 69 -4.41 2.12 19.82
C VAL A 69 -3.69 0.88 20.37
N ARG A 70 -3.83 -0.28 19.72
CA ARG A 70 -3.17 -1.53 20.14
C ARG A 70 -1.65 -1.38 20.16
N GLY A 71 -1.09 -0.67 19.19
CA GLY A 71 0.34 -0.48 19.04
C GLY A 71 0.92 0.66 19.89
N GLU A 72 0.08 1.48 20.52
CA GLU A 72 0.44 2.73 21.19
C GLU A 72 1.23 3.67 20.26
N ARG A 73 0.76 3.84 19.01
CA ARG A 73 1.44 4.65 17.98
C ARG A 73 0.53 5.76 17.45
N PRO A 74 1.09 6.94 17.11
CA PRO A 74 0.33 7.96 16.41
C PRO A 74 -0.03 7.52 14.99
N ILE A 75 -1.06 8.14 14.42
CA ILE A 75 -1.43 7.95 13.01
C ILE A 75 -0.77 9.03 12.17
N PHE A 76 -0.05 8.62 11.13
CA PHE A 76 0.36 9.50 10.05
C PHE A 76 -0.69 9.44 8.93
N LEU A 77 -1.45 10.52 8.75
CA LEU A 77 -2.47 10.61 7.71
C LEU A 77 -1.90 11.34 6.48
N SER A 78 -1.80 10.62 5.36
CA SER A 78 -1.44 11.17 4.05
C SER A 78 -2.68 11.26 3.16
N ILE A 79 -2.95 12.42 2.58
CA ILE A 79 -4.10 12.66 1.69
C ILE A 79 -3.58 13.18 0.36
N GLY A 80 -4.02 12.59 -0.75
CA GLY A 80 -3.65 13.01 -2.08
C GLY A 80 -4.61 12.49 -3.15
N TYR A 81 -4.27 12.71 -4.41
CA TYR A 81 -5.09 12.35 -5.56
C TYR A 81 -4.22 12.11 -6.81
N SER A 82 -4.76 11.42 -7.82
CA SER A 82 -4.00 10.89 -8.96
C SER A 82 -3.32 11.93 -9.86
N THR A 83 -3.83 13.16 -9.91
CA THR A 83 -3.26 14.24 -10.74
C THR A 83 -2.48 15.28 -9.92
N CYS A 84 -2.16 14.95 -8.66
CA CYS A 84 -1.37 15.79 -7.77
C CYS A 84 0.13 15.62 -8.03
N HIS A 85 0.79 16.62 -8.61
CA HIS A 85 2.23 16.56 -8.87
C HIS A 85 3.05 16.27 -7.60
N TRP A 86 2.82 17.03 -6.53
CA TRP A 86 3.60 16.91 -5.28
C TRP A 86 3.33 15.62 -4.51
N CYS A 87 2.17 15.00 -4.71
CA CYS A 87 1.87 13.70 -4.11
C CYS A 87 2.77 12.62 -4.73
N HIS A 88 2.99 12.66 -6.04
CA HIS A 88 3.90 11.76 -6.74
C HIS A 88 5.37 12.02 -6.40
N VAL A 89 5.77 13.29 -6.23
CA VAL A 89 7.13 13.64 -5.77
C VAL A 89 7.39 13.07 -4.37
N MET A 90 6.47 13.31 -3.42
CA MET A 90 6.59 12.80 -2.05
C MET A 90 6.60 11.26 -2.02
N GLU A 91 5.79 10.61 -2.85
CA GLU A 91 5.78 9.16 -3.01
C GLU A 91 7.15 8.64 -3.42
N ALA A 92 7.70 9.15 -4.51
CA ALA A 92 8.95 8.66 -5.08
C ALA A 92 10.17 8.91 -4.18
N GLU A 93 10.19 10.06 -3.51
CA GLU A 93 11.32 10.48 -2.66
C GLU A 93 11.27 9.92 -1.24
N SER A 94 10.06 9.70 -0.71
CA SER A 94 9.88 9.37 0.72
C SER A 94 9.19 8.03 0.96
N PHE A 95 8.10 7.72 0.25
CA PHE A 95 7.28 6.56 0.57
C PHE A 95 7.71 5.28 -0.15
N ASP A 96 8.45 5.40 -1.26
CA ASP A 96 8.94 4.27 -2.05
C ASP A 96 10.42 3.95 -1.78
N ASN A 97 11.03 4.50 -0.74
CA ASN A 97 12.45 4.26 -0.43
C ASN A 97 12.59 3.20 0.70
N VAL A 98 13.66 2.39 0.65
CA VAL A 98 13.99 1.33 1.63
C VAL A 98 15.32 1.58 2.32
#